data_AF-A0A166DV18-F1
#
_entry.id   AF-A0A166DV18-F1
#
_cell.length_a   1.000
_cell.length_b   1.000
_cell.length_c   1.000
_cell.angle_alpha   90.00
_cell.angle_beta   90.00
_cell.angle_gamma   90.00
#
_symmetry.space_group_name_H-M   'P 1'
#
loop_
_entity.id
_entity.type
_entity.pdbx_description
1 polymer ?
#
loop_
_entity_poly.entity_id
_entity_poly.type
_entity_poly.pdbx_seq_one_letter_code
_entity_poly.pdbx_strand_id
1 'polypeptide(L)'
;MTVKEESPAAVNEDTDVEILEVEAEQSEPSASTAEERCPACTEGVAVPEEKENWVRCDACKVWFHWRCVAVDGQELSQIDKWFCEPCRALSPKHRVTLKPPARKSTRRKPVRDYANLNNGVTSDASKWSKMLNSAALAADAFPRMQGSDVNAEWLERDEDALTVPVLIERPEGLGMDMPDESLTVKEIADMLGEDTSVEVIDVASQSGLSGWTLGKWAEYYHTPISERDKVRNVISLEISGTKLAEKVLPPRIVRELDWVEKFWPANKKGKGAAWPKVQLYCLMGTQDSWTDWHIDFAGSSVYYHILKGAKTFLFIKPTPANLAAYERWSGSEMQTNTWLGDLVDEVMKVELTAGNTMIIPTGWIHAVYTPKDALVFGGNFLHSYDVAKQLRVREIEIATRVPKKFRFPYFIKLSWYVAESYLRSLRAKEDFPPRVLSSIESLSTFLVSQARVLERGNEGAKKEAREQVPADKVKDAGAVARELRWRVRLAKGVDSDGEEHHESEHLANPVGRPKRKRVITDEGMGGAQFRNFQPKSWDAVVASSKNVEETRVKARPEAELAQDSEWMDVEGEGDEKDRAVVSRREVVTVKARKTPTGLERHRVTSVLETWRWDTVA
;
A
#
# COMPACT_ATOMS: atom_id res chain seq x y z
N MET A 1 -31.61 41.86 -65.89
CA MET A 1 -32.39 40.98 -65.00
C MET A 1 -32.51 39.61 -65.66
N THR A 2 -32.45 38.55 -64.86
CA THR A 2 -32.72 37.12 -65.17
C THR A 2 -33.14 36.72 -66.60
N VAL A 3 -32.37 35.82 -67.21
CA VAL A 3 -32.71 35.03 -68.41
C VAL A 3 -32.47 33.54 -68.08
N LYS A 4 -33.12 32.63 -68.81
CA LYS A 4 -33.22 31.17 -68.58
C LYS A 4 -32.60 30.39 -69.76
N GLU A 5 -32.01 29.22 -69.47
CA GLU A 5 -31.81 28.05 -70.38
C GLU A 5 -30.98 28.26 -71.69
N GLU A 6 -30.26 27.29 -72.30
CA GLU A 6 -30.08 25.84 -72.07
C GLU A 6 -28.78 25.31 -72.75
N SER A 7 -27.98 24.44 -72.08
CA SER A 7 -27.05 23.39 -72.63
C SER A 7 -25.95 23.77 -73.70
N PRO A 8 -25.05 22.85 -74.19
CA PRO A 8 -24.70 21.46 -73.81
C PRO A 8 -23.17 21.15 -73.64
N ALA A 9 -22.85 19.90 -73.22
CA ALA A 9 -21.61 19.10 -73.50
C ALA A 9 -20.21 19.64 -73.04
N ALA A 10 -19.22 18.85 -72.60
CA ALA A 10 -19.03 17.40 -72.28
C ALA A 10 -17.86 17.31 -71.21
N VAL A 11 -17.11 16.24 -70.88
CA VAL A 11 -16.80 14.88 -71.38
C VAL A 11 -16.45 13.98 -70.15
N ASN A 12 -16.43 12.64 -70.30
CA ASN A 12 -15.88 11.66 -69.32
C ASN A 12 -14.79 10.79 -69.99
N GLU A 13 -13.71 10.47 -69.28
CA GLU A 13 -13.09 9.10 -69.18
C GLU A 13 -11.87 9.12 -68.22
N ASP A 14 -11.56 7.98 -67.61
CA ASP A 14 -10.52 7.81 -66.57
C ASP A 14 -9.09 7.65 -67.12
N THR A 15 -8.07 8.01 -66.34
CA THR A 15 -6.73 7.37 -66.39
C THR A 15 -5.84 7.78 -65.21
N ASP A 16 -5.36 6.80 -64.43
CA ASP A 16 -4.32 6.94 -63.40
C ASP A 16 -3.31 5.79 -63.54
N VAL A 17 -2.02 6.08 -63.77
CA VAL A 17 -0.98 5.05 -63.99
C VAL A 17 0.40 5.46 -63.41
N GLU A 18 0.65 4.99 -62.18
CA GLU A 18 1.82 4.20 -61.73
C GLU A 18 3.29 4.73 -61.84
N ILE A 19 4.18 4.07 -61.07
CA ILE A 19 5.66 4.09 -61.06
C ILE A 19 6.28 5.31 -60.33
N LEU A 20 6.54 5.23 -59.01
CA LEU A 20 7.63 4.54 -58.28
C LEU A 20 9.00 5.26 -58.34
N GLU A 21 9.49 5.69 -57.18
CA GLU A 21 10.89 6.08 -56.93
C GLU A 21 11.51 5.29 -55.75
N VAL A 22 12.84 5.30 -55.67
CA VAL A 22 13.65 4.37 -54.86
C VAL A 22 14.77 5.14 -54.15
N GLU A 23 14.98 4.89 -52.86
CA GLU A 23 16.18 5.32 -52.13
C GLU A 23 16.86 4.14 -51.41
N ALA A 24 18.17 4.27 -51.18
CA ALA A 24 19.08 3.14 -50.91
C ALA A 24 19.77 3.18 -49.53
N GLU A 25 20.45 2.08 -49.22
CA GLU A 25 20.97 1.72 -47.89
C GLU A 25 22.31 2.41 -47.53
N GLN A 26 22.61 2.53 -46.21
CA GLN A 26 23.70 1.74 -45.56
C GLN A 26 23.98 2.11 -44.08
N SER A 27 23.80 1.11 -43.20
CA SER A 27 24.70 0.64 -42.10
C SER A 27 25.31 1.63 -41.07
N GLU A 28 25.52 1.34 -39.77
CA GLU A 28 25.16 0.31 -38.77
C GLU A 28 25.82 0.77 -37.43
N PRO A 29 25.77 0.06 -36.27
CA PRO A 29 24.84 -0.97 -35.80
C PRO A 29 24.26 -0.68 -34.39
N SER A 30 23.22 -1.42 -34.00
CA SER A 30 22.98 -1.77 -32.59
C SER A 30 22.25 -3.12 -32.49
N ALA A 31 22.65 -3.99 -31.55
CA ALA A 31 22.24 -5.39 -31.57
C ALA A 31 20.95 -5.66 -30.77
N SER A 32 20.01 -6.40 -31.37
CA SER A 32 18.81 -6.90 -30.70
C SER A 32 18.42 -8.30 -31.19
N THR A 33 18.18 -9.21 -30.23
CA THR A 33 17.24 -10.36 -30.30
C THR A 33 17.17 -11.16 -31.61
N ALA A 34 17.87 -12.29 -31.67
CA ALA A 34 17.53 -13.37 -32.60
C ALA A 34 16.25 -14.10 -32.12
N GLU A 35 15.22 -14.15 -32.95
CA GLU A 35 13.93 -14.77 -32.63
C GLU A 35 13.95 -16.29 -32.87
N GLU A 36 13.37 -17.09 -31.96
CA GLU A 36 13.27 -18.55 -32.09
C GLU A 36 12.20 -18.96 -33.13
N ARG A 37 12.56 -18.95 -34.42
CA ARG A 37 11.67 -19.41 -35.51
C ARG A 37 11.57 -20.95 -35.55
N CYS A 38 10.35 -21.47 -35.66
CA CYS A 38 10.06 -22.90 -35.85
C CYS A 38 10.67 -23.41 -37.18
N PRO A 39 11.63 -24.35 -37.18
CA PRO A 39 12.29 -24.81 -38.42
C PRO A 39 11.43 -25.70 -39.34
N ALA A 40 10.19 -26.00 -38.94
CA ALA A 40 9.23 -26.79 -39.72
C ALA A 40 8.02 -25.97 -40.20
N CYS A 41 8.03 -24.65 -40.04
CA CYS A 41 7.04 -23.79 -40.70
C CYS A 41 7.36 -23.67 -42.20
N THR A 42 6.38 -24.01 -43.04
CA THR A 42 6.33 -23.51 -44.42
C THR A 42 5.82 -22.07 -44.41
N GLU A 43 6.52 -21.19 -45.11
CA GLU A 43 6.08 -19.80 -45.27
C GLU A 43 4.78 -19.75 -46.10
N GLY A 44 3.80 -18.93 -45.68
CA GLY A 44 2.51 -18.76 -46.36
C GLY A 44 1.28 -19.30 -45.62
N VAL A 45 1.42 -19.92 -44.44
CA VAL A 45 0.25 -20.31 -43.60
C VAL A 45 -0.05 -19.23 -42.56
N ALA A 46 -1.30 -18.76 -42.53
CA ALA A 46 -1.73 -17.70 -41.62
C ALA A 46 -1.56 -18.05 -40.12
N VAL A 47 -1.40 -17.00 -39.30
CA VAL A 47 -1.32 -17.08 -37.84
C VAL A 47 -2.73 -17.11 -37.25
N PRO A 48 -3.12 -18.15 -36.49
CA PRO A 48 -4.38 -18.17 -35.75
C PRO A 48 -4.30 -17.30 -34.47
N GLU A 49 -5.41 -16.69 -34.05
CA GLU A 49 -5.48 -15.86 -32.83
C GLU A 49 -5.57 -16.66 -31.50
N GLU A 50 -5.37 -17.99 -31.54
CA GLU A 50 -5.43 -18.87 -30.37
C GLU A 50 -4.07 -19.47 -29.97
N LYS A 51 -3.97 -19.94 -28.72
CA LYS A 51 -2.72 -20.42 -28.10
C LYS A 51 -2.12 -21.61 -28.84
N GLU A 52 -1.07 -21.34 -29.61
CA GLU A 52 -0.35 -22.34 -30.39
C GLU A 52 0.44 -23.32 -29.49
N ASN A 53 0.26 -24.62 -29.72
CA ASN A 53 0.94 -25.67 -28.95
C ASN A 53 2.33 -25.94 -29.53
N TRP A 54 3.36 -25.96 -28.67
CA TRP A 54 4.76 -26.19 -29.04
C TRP A 54 5.31 -27.49 -28.44
N VAL A 55 6.27 -28.10 -29.12
CA VAL A 55 7.05 -29.26 -28.66
C VAL A 55 8.54 -29.01 -28.84
N ARG A 56 9.36 -29.51 -27.91
CA ARG A 56 10.83 -29.39 -27.97
C ARG A 56 11.46 -30.75 -28.28
N CYS A 57 12.43 -30.80 -29.18
CA CYS A 57 13.18 -32.03 -29.45
C CYS A 57 14.09 -32.39 -28.26
N ASP A 58 13.99 -33.61 -27.75
CA ASP A 58 14.82 -34.09 -26.64
C ASP A 58 16.29 -34.34 -27.00
N ALA A 59 16.63 -34.40 -28.29
CA ALA A 59 18.02 -34.42 -28.74
C ALA A 59 18.55 -32.99 -28.95
N CYS A 60 18.16 -32.29 -30.03
CA CYS A 60 18.73 -30.98 -30.38
C CYS A 60 18.21 -29.79 -29.56
N LYS A 61 17.23 -29.98 -28.68
CA LYS A 61 16.60 -28.94 -27.83
C LYS A 61 15.88 -27.79 -28.56
N VAL A 62 15.82 -27.81 -29.89
CA VAL A 62 15.06 -26.86 -30.70
C VAL A 62 13.55 -27.07 -30.54
N TRP A 63 12.80 -25.96 -30.57
CA TRP A 63 11.33 -25.91 -30.49
C TRP A 63 10.66 -25.94 -31.86
N PHE A 64 9.50 -26.58 -31.93
CA PHE A 64 8.66 -26.72 -33.12
C PHE A 64 7.18 -26.54 -32.74
N HIS A 65 6.36 -25.93 -33.60
CA HIS A 65 4.91 -25.98 -33.45
C HIS A 65 4.42 -27.42 -33.59
N TRP A 66 3.52 -27.89 -32.71
CA TRP A 66 2.95 -29.23 -32.80
C TRP A 66 2.26 -29.44 -34.15
N ARG A 67 1.53 -28.46 -34.68
CA ARG A 67 0.89 -28.57 -36.01
C ARG A 67 1.88 -28.80 -37.18
N CYS A 68 3.13 -28.38 -37.04
CA CYS A 68 4.16 -28.55 -38.08
C CYS A 68 4.87 -29.91 -38.02
N VAL A 69 4.70 -30.67 -36.93
CA VAL A 69 5.45 -31.91 -36.68
C VAL A 69 4.61 -33.06 -36.09
N ALA A 70 3.30 -32.87 -35.99
CA ALA A 70 2.35 -33.89 -35.56
C ALA A 70 2.32 -35.05 -36.56
N VAL A 71 2.03 -36.24 -36.04
CA VAL A 71 1.74 -37.44 -36.83
C VAL A 71 0.27 -37.78 -36.59
N ASP A 72 -0.46 -38.12 -37.65
CA ASP A 72 -1.92 -38.33 -37.59
C ASP A 72 -2.33 -39.25 -36.45
N GLY A 73 -3.32 -38.78 -35.67
CA GLY A 73 -3.86 -39.50 -34.50
C GLY A 73 -3.05 -39.39 -33.20
N GLN A 74 -1.94 -38.65 -33.14
CA GLN A 74 -1.19 -38.43 -31.89
C GLN A 74 -1.45 -37.04 -31.27
N GLU A 75 -1.87 -37.02 -30.01
CA GLU A 75 -1.91 -35.79 -29.21
C GLU A 75 -0.58 -35.55 -28.48
N LEU A 76 -0.15 -34.28 -28.41
CA LEU A 76 0.97 -33.84 -27.55
C LEU A 76 0.80 -34.25 -26.08
N SER A 77 -0.45 -34.36 -25.61
CA SER A 77 -0.82 -34.81 -24.27
C SER A 77 -0.25 -36.21 -23.94
N GLN A 78 -0.12 -37.08 -24.93
CA GLN A 78 0.24 -38.50 -24.81
C GLN A 78 1.76 -38.74 -24.89
N ILE A 79 2.54 -37.78 -25.40
CA ILE A 79 3.98 -37.94 -25.63
C ILE A 79 4.76 -37.84 -24.31
N ASP A 80 5.73 -38.71 -24.10
CA ASP A 80 6.68 -38.72 -22.97
C ASP A 80 8.01 -38.05 -23.36
N LYS A 81 8.60 -38.46 -24.50
CA LYS A 81 9.78 -37.82 -25.11
C LYS A 81 9.59 -37.68 -26.59
N TRP A 82 10.00 -36.55 -27.15
CA TRP A 82 9.79 -36.24 -28.56
C TRP A 82 11.10 -35.93 -29.28
N PHE A 83 11.21 -36.35 -30.55
CA PHE A 83 12.39 -36.14 -31.37
C PHE A 83 11.97 -35.66 -32.76
N CYS A 84 12.56 -34.56 -33.24
CA CYS A 84 12.35 -34.10 -34.62
C CYS A 84 12.95 -35.11 -35.62
N GLU A 85 12.43 -35.12 -36.85
CA GLU A 85 12.82 -36.09 -37.87
C GLU A 85 14.33 -36.17 -38.15
N PRO A 86 15.09 -35.06 -38.26
CA PRO A 86 16.56 -35.12 -38.37
C PRO A 86 17.22 -35.86 -37.19
N CYS A 87 16.74 -35.64 -35.96
CA CYS A 87 17.28 -36.33 -34.78
C CYS A 87 16.89 -37.82 -34.75
N ARG A 88 15.70 -38.17 -35.26
CA ARG A 88 15.24 -39.57 -35.42
C ARG A 88 16.08 -40.32 -36.46
N ALA A 89 16.46 -39.66 -37.56
CA ALA A 89 17.35 -40.22 -38.58
C ALA A 89 18.78 -40.42 -38.06
N LEU A 90 19.29 -39.48 -37.25
CA LEU A 90 20.66 -39.53 -36.69
C LEU A 90 20.89 -40.66 -35.67
N SER A 91 19.86 -41.22 -35.04
CA SER A 91 20.04 -42.39 -34.18
C SER A 91 18.78 -43.25 -34.03
N PRO A 92 18.85 -44.58 -34.21
CA PRO A 92 17.71 -45.48 -33.98
C PRO A 92 17.25 -45.54 -32.51
N LYS A 93 17.98 -44.91 -31.58
CA LYS A 93 17.59 -44.70 -30.17
C LYS A 93 16.67 -43.50 -29.97
N HIS A 94 16.67 -42.51 -30.86
CA HIS A 94 15.81 -41.33 -30.81
C HIS A 94 14.41 -41.67 -31.35
N ARG A 95 13.64 -42.41 -30.56
CA ARG A 95 12.24 -42.77 -30.88
C ARG A 95 11.30 -42.02 -29.95
N VAL A 96 10.20 -41.51 -30.49
CA VAL A 96 9.14 -40.87 -29.71
C VAL A 96 8.56 -41.91 -28.74
N THR A 97 8.53 -41.60 -27.45
CA THR A 97 7.93 -42.44 -26.40
C THR A 97 6.56 -41.90 -26.01
N LEU A 98 5.63 -42.79 -25.67
CA LEU A 98 4.31 -42.44 -25.15
C LEU A 98 4.29 -42.61 -23.64
N LYS A 99 3.53 -41.77 -22.94
CA LYS A 99 3.28 -41.90 -21.51
C LYS A 99 2.58 -43.25 -21.24
N PRO A 100 3.01 -44.04 -20.23
CA PRO A 100 2.40 -45.34 -19.96
C PRO A 100 0.93 -45.18 -19.56
N PRO A 101 0.00 -46.01 -20.10
CA PRO A 101 -1.43 -45.84 -19.86
C PRO A 101 -1.77 -45.96 -18.38
N ALA A 102 -2.61 -45.03 -17.89
CA ALA A 102 -2.97 -44.92 -16.48
C ALA A 102 -3.65 -46.20 -15.96
N ARG A 103 -2.91 -47.03 -15.22
CA ARG A 103 -3.40 -48.28 -14.63
C ARG A 103 -4.54 -47.98 -13.64
N LYS A 104 -5.80 -48.21 -14.08
CA LYS A 104 -7.02 -47.91 -13.33
C LYS A 104 -7.05 -48.65 -11.98
N SER A 105 -6.66 -47.94 -10.93
CA SER A 105 -6.81 -48.34 -9.53
C SER A 105 -8.20 -47.95 -9.04
N THR A 106 -9.06 -48.92 -8.73
CA THR A 106 -10.40 -48.69 -8.16
C THR A 106 -10.35 -48.10 -6.74
N ARG A 107 -9.22 -48.20 -6.04
CA ARG A 107 -8.96 -47.47 -4.81
C ARG A 107 -8.73 -45.98 -5.12
N ARG A 108 -9.59 -45.08 -4.60
CA ARG A 108 -9.33 -43.63 -4.56
C ARG A 108 -7.90 -43.40 -4.05
N LYS A 109 -7.03 -42.83 -4.89
CA LYS A 109 -5.74 -42.29 -4.45
C LYS A 109 -5.94 -40.80 -4.19
N PRO A 110 -5.38 -40.24 -3.10
CA PRO A 110 -5.34 -38.79 -2.95
C PRO A 110 -4.60 -38.20 -4.17
N VAL A 111 -5.07 -37.05 -4.64
CA VAL A 111 -4.42 -36.33 -5.75
C VAL A 111 -3.04 -35.89 -5.24
N ARG A 112 -1.99 -36.58 -5.70
CA ARG A 112 -0.62 -36.26 -5.29
C ARG A 112 -0.22 -34.96 -5.96
N ASP A 113 -0.12 -33.93 -5.14
CA ASP A 113 0.16 -32.56 -5.54
C ASP A 113 1.64 -32.43 -5.95
N TYR A 114 1.90 -32.60 -7.25
CA TYR A 114 3.25 -32.55 -7.80
C TYR A 114 3.90 -31.17 -7.70
N ALA A 115 3.11 -30.08 -7.56
CA ALA A 115 3.67 -28.74 -7.37
C ALA A 115 4.29 -28.61 -5.97
N ASN A 116 3.56 -29.03 -4.93
CA ASN A 116 4.11 -29.08 -3.57
C ASN A 116 5.31 -30.04 -3.46
N LEU A 117 5.25 -31.21 -4.09
CA LEU A 117 6.35 -32.18 -4.14
C LEU A 117 7.60 -31.67 -4.86
N ASN A 118 7.45 -30.88 -5.93
CA ASN A 118 8.57 -30.32 -6.69
C ASN A 118 9.21 -29.11 -5.97
N ASN A 119 8.43 -28.39 -5.18
CA ASN A 119 8.88 -27.22 -4.42
C ASN A 119 9.41 -27.58 -3.01
N GLY A 120 9.47 -28.86 -2.65
CA GLY A 120 9.90 -29.34 -1.32
C GLY A 120 8.93 -29.04 -0.18
N VAL A 121 7.76 -28.47 -0.48
CA VAL A 121 6.79 -28.04 0.54
C VAL A 121 6.03 -29.25 1.08
N THR A 122 6.11 -29.47 2.39
CA THR A 122 5.27 -30.45 3.08
C THR A 122 3.80 -30.03 2.97
N SER A 123 2.97 -30.90 2.40
CA SER A 123 1.52 -30.66 2.22
C SER A 123 0.71 -30.80 3.52
N ASP A 124 1.30 -30.41 4.64
CA ASP A 124 0.80 -30.59 6.00
C ASP A 124 0.67 -29.22 6.67
N ALA A 125 -0.57 -28.73 6.79
CA ALA A 125 -0.86 -27.44 7.43
C ALA A 125 -0.47 -27.42 8.93
N SER A 126 -0.38 -28.59 9.59
CA SER A 126 0.05 -28.66 10.99
C SER A 126 1.52 -28.30 11.21
N LYS A 127 2.31 -28.06 10.13
CA LYS A 127 3.62 -27.41 10.25
C LYS A 127 3.52 -26.05 10.97
N TRP A 128 2.45 -25.29 10.71
CA TRP A 128 2.25 -23.96 11.29
C TRP A 128 1.88 -24.02 12.77
N SER A 129 0.99 -24.94 13.17
CA SER A 129 0.66 -25.15 14.59
C SER A 129 1.82 -25.77 15.38
N LYS A 130 2.67 -26.60 14.74
CA LYS A 130 3.95 -27.03 15.33
C LYS A 130 4.89 -25.84 15.58
N MET A 131 5.08 -24.97 14.59
CA MET A 131 5.92 -23.75 14.71
C MET A 131 5.40 -22.82 15.80
N LEU A 132 4.09 -22.52 15.82
CA LEU A 132 3.42 -21.72 16.84
C LEU A 132 3.64 -22.26 18.26
N ASN A 133 3.56 -23.59 18.44
CA ASN A 133 3.77 -24.25 19.74
C ASN A 133 5.25 -24.35 20.16
N SER A 134 6.20 -24.17 19.23
CA SER A 134 7.64 -24.16 19.52
C SER A 134 8.24 -22.75 19.66
N ALA A 135 7.52 -21.71 19.24
CA ALA A 135 8.01 -20.34 19.24
C ALA A 135 8.14 -19.78 20.68
N ALA A 136 9.16 -18.97 20.91
CA ALA A 136 9.21 -18.11 22.08
C ALA A 136 8.22 -16.94 21.87
N LEU A 137 7.13 -16.93 22.64
CA LEU A 137 6.06 -15.94 22.53
C LEU A 137 5.93 -15.17 23.84
N ALA A 138 5.96 -13.85 23.77
CA ALA A 138 5.63 -12.97 24.88
C ALA A 138 4.11 -12.93 25.10
N ALA A 139 3.70 -12.77 26.36
CA ALA A 139 2.37 -12.28 26.67
C ALA A 139 2.27 -10.83 26.21
N ASP A 140 1.18 -10.47 25.54
CA ASP A 140 1.00 -9.11 25.03
C ASP A 140 0.68 -8.11 26.17
N ALA A 141 1.09 -6.86 25.99
CA ALA A 141 0.85 -5.76 26.93
C ALA A 141 -0.13 -4.71 26.40
N PHE A 142 -1.00 -5.08 25.45
CA PHE A 142 -1.88 -4.14 24.75
C PHE A 142 -3.06 -3.66 25.63
N PRO A 143 -3.53 -2.41 25.47
CA PRO A 143 -4.71 -1.93 26.18
C PRO A 143 -5.95 -2.81 25.92
N ARG A 144 -6.65 -3.17 27.02
CA ARG A 144 -8.03 -3.65 26.99
C ARG A 144 -8.92 -2.44 27.27
N MET A 145 -9.74 -2.03 26.31
CA MET A 145 -10.59 -0.83 26.40
C MET A 145 -12.06 -1.19 26.26
N GLN A 146 -12.95 -0.38 26.84
CA GLN A 146 -14.38 -0.48 26.56
C GLN A 146 -14.70 0.22 25.24
N GLY A 147 -15.74 -0.23 24.53
CA GLY A 147 -16.08 0.35 23.24
C GLY A 147 -16.50 1.82 23.29
N SER A 148 -16.99 2.30 24.44
CA SER A 148 -17.23 3.73 24.71
C SER A 148 -15.96 4.58 24.62
N ASP A 149 -14.83 4.01 25.04
CA ASP A 149 -13.60 4.74 25.35
C ASP A 149 -12.71 4.89 24.10
N VAL A 150 -12.94 4.06 23.08
CA VAL A 150 -12.25 4.10 21.78
C VAL A 150 -12.98 5.09 20.85
N ASN A 151 -12.69 6.38 21.05
CA ASN A 151 -13.38 7.50 20.40
C ASN A 151 -12.39 8.63 20.01
N ALA A 152 -12.90 9.81 19.60
CA ALA A 152 -12.06 10.94 19.20
C ALA A 152 -11.28 11.58 20.37
N GLU A 153 -11.88 11.70 21.56
CA GLU A 153 -11.24 12.23 22.78
C GLU A 153 -10.01 11.41 23.18
N TRP A 154 -10.05 10.07 22.99
CA TRP A 154 -8.89 9.21 23.20
C TRP A 154 -7.69 9.62 22.33
N LEU A 155 -7.92 9.98 21.06
CA LEU A 155 -6.87 10.40 20.13
C LEU A 155 -6.29 11.81 20.44
N GLU A 156 -6.96 12.57 21.29
CA GLU A 156 -6.58 13.92 21.74
C GLU A 156 -5.91 13.88 23.13
N ARG A 157 -6.35 12.99 24.01
CA ARG A 157 -5.90 12.86 25.41
C ARG A 157 -4.69 11.93 25.60
N ASP A 158 -4.49 10.97 24.70
CA ASP A 158 -3.44 9.94 24.80
C ASP A 158 -2.51 10.04 23.56
N GLU A 159 -1.24 10.40 23.79
CA GLU A 159 -0.24 10.56 22.72
C GLU A 159 0.10 9.22 22.02
N ASP A 160 -0.09 8.10 22.72
CA ASP A 160 0.08 6.72 22.23
C ASP A 160 -1.23 6.11 21.68
N ALA A 161 -2.33 6.86 21.69
CA ALA A 161 -3.59 6.41 21.13
C ALA A 161 -3.43 6.01 19.65
N LEU A 162 -3.79 4.78 19.27
CA LEU A 162 -3.57 4.25 17.93
C LEU A 162 -2.07 4.14 17.52
N THR A 163 -1.14 3.93 18.46
CA THR A 163 0.25 3.51 18.16
C THR A 163 0.50 2.01 18.42
N VAL A 164 -0.24 1.42 19.37
CA VAL A 164 -0.27 -0.02 19.70
C VAL A 164 -1.65 -0.64 19.41
N PRO A 165 -1.75 -1.96 19.14
CA PRO A 165 -3.02 -2.68 19.08
C PRO A 165 -3.87 -2.44 20.32
N VAL A 166 -5.19 -2.41 20.14
CA VAL A 166 -6.16 -2.26 21.24
C VAL A 166 -7.19 -3.37 21.14
N LEU A 167 -7.39 -4.10 22.23
CA LEU A 167 -8.44 -5.11 22.38
C LEU A 167 -9.68 -4.50 23.02
N ILE A 168 -10.83 -4.68 22.40
CA ILE A 168 -12.14 -4.35 22.92
C ILE A 168 -12.89 -5.68 23.12
N GLU A 169 -12.98 -6.13 24.36
CA GLU A 169 -13.52 -7.45 24.70
C GLU A 169 -15.01 -7.58 24.37
N ARG A 170 -15.77 -6.49 24.48
CA ARG A 170 -17.21 -6.41 24.18
C ARG A 170 -17.50 -5.11 23.40
N PRO A 171 -18.27 -5.15 22.30
CA PRO A 171 -18.26 -4.08 21.29
C PRO A 171 -19.13 -2.86 21.64
N GLU A 172 -19.85 -2.86 22.77
CA GLU A 172 -20.80 -1.81 23.12
C GLU A 172 -20.11 -0.44 23.27
N GLY A 173 -20.71 0.59 22.66
CA GLY A 173 -20.17 1.96 22.63
C GLY A 173 -19.29 2.29 21.41
N LEU A 174 -18.74 1.28 20.71
CA LEU A 174 -17.93 1.47 19.50
C LEU A 174 -18.71 2.14 18.35
N GLY A 175 -20.04 2.14 18.39
CA GLY A 175 -20.88 2.62 17.30
C GLY A 175 -20.68 1.80 16.02
N MET A 176 -20.62 0.48 16.18
CA MET A 176 -20.60 -0.52 15.11
C MET A 176 -21.86 -1.36 15.15
N ASP A 177 -22.27 -1.86 13.98
CA ASP A 177 -23.35 -2.84 13.82
C ASP A 177 -22.77 -4.04 13.06
N MET A 178 -23.23 -5.24 13.42
CA MET A 178 -22.79 -6.50 12.80
C MET A 178 -23.97 -7.41 12.48
N PRO A 179 -23.82 -8.37 11.55
CA PRO A 179 -24.84 -9.37 11.29
C PRO A 179 -25.09 -10.25 12.53
N ASP A 180 -26.30 -10.81 12.60
CA ASP A 180 -26.74 -11.67 13.71
C ASP A 180 -25.83 -12.89 13.92
N GLU A 181 -25.63 -13.30 15.18
CA GLU A 181 -24.81 -14.45 15.58
C GLU A 181 -25.31 -15.80 15.04
N SER A 182 -26.50 -15.88 14.45
CA SER A 182 -26.96 -17.06 13.69
C SER A 182 -26.25 -17.21 12.34
N LEU A 183 -25.78 -16.13 11.69
CA LEU A 183 -25.33 -16.09 10.29
C LEU A 183 -24.35 -17.22 9.90
N THR A 184 -24.67 -17.95 8.83
CA THR A 184 -23.87 -19.07 8.29
C THR A 184 -23.15 -18.71 6.99
N VAL A 185 -22.13 -19.51 6.64
CA VAL A 185 -21.41 -19.38 5.36
C VAL A 185 -22.33 -19.73 4.18
N LYS A 186 -23.30 -20.63 4.36
CA LYS A 186 -24.34 -20.89 3.34
C LYS A 186 -25.22 -19.67 3.10
N GLU A 187 -25.73 -19.00 4.13
CA GLU A 187 -26.53 -17.77 3.96
C GLU A 187 -25.70 -16.62 3.34
N ILE A 188 -24.39 -16.54 3.61
CA ILE A 188 -23.48 -15.62 2.93
C ILE A 188 -23.42 -15.94 1.42
N ALA A 189 -23.26 -17.21 1.05
CA ALA A 189 -23.29 -17.63 -0.36
C ALA A 189 -24.66 -17.34 -1.01
N ASP A 190 -25.76 -17.53 -0.30
CA ASP A 190 -27.12 -17.31 -0.82
C ASP A 190 -27.44 -15.80 -0.99
N MET A 191 -26.96 -14.95 -0.08
CA MET A 191 -27.10 -13.49 -0.18
C MET A 191 -26.22 -12.86 -1.27
N LEU A 192 -25.07 -13.47 -1.58
CA LEU A 192 -24.08 -12.96 -2.53
C LEU A 192 -24.07 -13.69 -3.89
N GLY A 193 -24.81 -14.78 -4.01
CA GLY A 193 -24.85 -15.67 -5.18
C GLY A 193 -23.80 -16.79 -5.12
N GLU A 194 -24.23 -18.04 -5.27
CA GLU A 194 -23.36 -19.23 -5.14
C GLU A 194 -22.27 -19.32 -6.22
N ASP A 195 -22.51 -18.72 -7.39
CA ASP A 195 -21.57 -18.62 -8.51
C ASP A 195 -20.52 -17.51 -8.33
N THR A 196 -20.67 -16.63 -7.34
CA THR A 196 -19.74 -15.52 -7.10
C THR A 196 -18.35 -16.07 -6.77
N SER A 197 -17.37 -15.68 -7.60
CA SER A 197 -15.96 -16.08 -7.47
C SER A 197 -15.36 -15.58 -6.15
N VAL A 198 -14.55 -16.40 -5.49
CA VAL A 198 -13.88 -16.07 -4.22
C VAL A 198 -12.43 -16.54 -4.23
N GLU A 199 -11.50 -15.69 -3.77
CA GLU A 199 -10.09 -16.07 -3.60
C GLU A 199 -9.94 -16.95 -2.33
N VAL A 200 -9.63 -18.23 -2.53
CA VAL A 200 -9.40 -19.22 -1.46
C VAL A 200 -7.90 -19.54 -1.39
N ILE A 201 -7.33 -19.59 -0.19
CA ILE A 201 -5.91 -19.93 0.04
C ILE A 201 -5.79 -21.39 0.47
N ASP A 202 -4.87 -22.14 -0.14
CA ASP A 202 -4.35 -23.41 0.39
C ASP A 202 -3.33 -23.11 1.48
N VAL A 203 -3.64 -23.49 2.71
CA VAL A 203 -2.86 -23.09 3.90
C VAL A 203 -1.51 -23.81 3.97
N ALA A 204 -1.38 -25.02 3.42
CA ALA A 204 -0.12 -25.77 3.47
C ALA A 204 0.96 -25.17 2.56
N SER A 205 0.54 -24.63 1.40
CA SER A 205 1.40 -24.01 0.39
C SER A 205 1.39 -22.48 0.39
N GLN A 206 0.52 -21.84 1.18
CA GLN A 206 0.26 -20.39 1.19
C GLN A 206 -0.08 -19.84 -0.22
N SER A 207 -0.74 -20.65 -1.06
CA SER A 207 -1.03 -20.32 -2.45
C SER A 207 -2.52 -20.15 -2.72
N GLY A 208 -2.90 -19.10 -3.45
CA GLY A 208 -4.27 -18.91 -3.92
C GLY A 208 -4.73 -20.00 -4.90
N LEU A 209 -5.97 -20.45 -4.75
CA LEU A 209 -6.64 -21.46 -5.58
C LEU A 209 -7.65 -20.79 -6.52
N SER A 210 -7.62 -21.15 -7.80
CA SER A 210 -8.57 -20.67 -8.81
C SER A 210 -9.83 -21.55 -8.92
N GLY A 211 -10.90 -21.00 -9.50
CA GLY A 211 -12.14 -21.74 -9.80
C GLY A 211 -13.07 -21.99 -8.61
N TRP A 212 -12.79 -21.38 -7.45
CA TRP A 212 -13.68 -21.39 -6.29
C TRP A 212 -14.81 -20.37 -6.43
N THR A 213 -15.99 -20.74 -5.94
CA THR A 213 -17.17 -19.88 -5.84
C THR A 213 -17.76 -20.00 -4.43
N LEU A 214 -18.61 -19.07 -4.02
CA LEU A 214 -19.16 -19.06 -2.66
C LEU A 214 -19.98 -20.32 -2.33
N GLY A 215 -20.68 -20.93 -3.29
CA GLY A 215 -21.36 -22.23 -3.10
C GLY A 215 -20.38 -23.35 -2.74
N LYS A 216 -19.35 -23.55 -3.57
CA LYS A 216 -18.28 -24.55 -3.31
C LYS A 216 -17.55 -24.28 -1.99
N TRP A 217 -17.36 -23.01 -1.64
CA TRP A 217 -16.76 -22.62 -0.37
C TRP A 217 -17.67 -22.99 0.81
N ALA A 218 -18.99 -22.75 0.72
CA ALA A 218 -19.95 -23.17 1.75
C ALA A 218 -20.01 -24.70 1.91
N GLU A 219 -20.04 -25.46 0.81
CA GLU A 219 -19.96 -26.93 0.84
C GLU A 219 -18.70 -27.42 1.58
N TYR A 220 -17.53 -26.87 1.23
CA TYR A 220 -16.26 -27.20 1.88
C TYR A 220 -16.24 -26.78 3.37
N TYR A 221 -16.70 -25.57 3.68
CA TYR A 221 -16.72 -25.05 5.05
C TYR A 221 -17.63 -25.88 5.97
N HIS A 222 -18.79 -26.32 5.46
CA HIS A 222 -19.72 -27.18 6.21
C HIS A 222 -19.35 -28.68 6.15
N THR A 223 -18.30 -29.08 5.43
CA THR A 223 -17.74 -30.45 5.51
C THR A 223 -17.08 -30.67 6.88
N PRO A 224 -17.35 -31.80 7.58
CA PRO A 224 -16.74 -32.10 8.89
C PRO A 224 -15.21 -32.05 8.87
N ILE A 225 -14.60 -31.59 9.97
CA ILE A 225 -13.14 -31.37 10.06
C ILE A 225 -12.35 -32.65 9.70
N SER A 226 -12.83 -33.83 10.12
CA SER A 226 -12.24 -35.15 9.82
C SER A 226 -12.34 -35.59 8.35
N GLU A 227 -13.14 -34.89 7.54
CA GLU A 227 -13.40 -35.22 6.13
C GLU A 227 -12.84 -34.17 5.14
N ARG A 228 -12.36 -33.03 5.64
CA ARG A 228 -11.72 -31.98 4.83
C ARG A 228 -10.40 -32.51 4.24
N ASP A 229 -10.24 -32.40 2.92
CA ASP A 229 -9.09 -32.92 2.17
C ASP A 229 -7.81 -32.08 2.29
N LYS A 230 -7.97 -30.77 2.51
CA LYS A 230 -6.93 -29.78 2.83
C LYS A 230 -7.52 -28.73 3.78
N VAL A 231 -6.66 -28.00 4.48
CA VAL A 231 -7.03 -26.78 5.22
C VAL A 231 -7.03 -25.58 4.26
N ARG A 232 -8.10 -24.78 4.27
CA ARG A 232 -8.28 -23.63 3.38
C ARG A 232 -8.87 -22.42 4.12
N ASN A 233 -8.55 -21.23 3.61
CA ASN A 233 -8.88 -19.95 4.25
C ASN A 233 -9.39 -18.93 3.20
N VAL A 234 -10.38 -18.11 3.55
CA VAL A 234 -10.84 -16.96 2.77
C VAL A 234 -10.65 -15.70 3.60
N ILE A 235 -9.81 -14.78 3.12
CA ILE A 235 -9.53 -13.49 3.78
C ILE A 235 -9.86 -12.28 2.90
N SER A 236 -10.03 -12.47 1.59
CA SER A 236 -10.12 -11.39 0.59
C SER A 236 -11.53 -11.10 0.08
N LEU A 237 -12.58 -11.64 0.71
CA LEU A 237 -13.97 -11.42 0.26
C LEU A 237 -14.45 -10.02 0.69
N GLU A 238 -14.23 -9.06 -0.20
CA GLU A 238 -14.67 -7.66 -0.08
C GLU A 238 -16.17 -7.56 -0.45
N ILE A 239 -16.98 -6.96 0.42
CA ILE A 239 -18.45 -7.02 0.36
C ILE A 239 -19.13 -5.68 0.08
N SER A 240 -18.41 -4.58 -0.12
CA SER A 240 -19.00 -3.24 -0.34
C SER A 240 -19.93 -3.19 -1.56
N GLY A 241 -21.17 -2.74 -1.33
CA GLY A 241 -22.24 -2.68 -2.35
C GLY A 241 -23.04 -3.97 -2.51
N THR A 242 -22.98 -4.88 -1.52
CA THR A 242 -23.79 -6.10 -1.44
C THR A 242 -24.78 -6.04 -0.28
N LYS A 243 -25.80 -6.92 -0.29
CA LYS A 243 -26.78 -7.09 0.80
C LYS A 243 -26.16 -7.47 2.15
N LEU A 244 -24.93 -8.00 2.16
CA LEU A 244 -24.23 -8.32 3.41
C LEU A 244 -23.56 -7.07 4.01
N ALA A 245 -23.05 -6.15 3.18
CA ALA A 245 -22.51 -4.88 3.65
C ALA A 245 -23.61 -3.98 4.27
N GLU A 246 -24.85 -4.09 3.82
CA GLU A 246 -26.02 -3.43 4.44
C GLU A 246 -26.28 -3.85 5.90
N LYS A 247 -25.59 -4.91 6.38
CA LYS A 247 -25.65 -5.43 7.76
C LYS A 247 -24.38 -5.16 8.58
N VAL A 248 -23.42 -4.40 8.04
CA VAL A 248 -22.12 -4.13 8.68
C VAL A 248 -21.88 -2.63 8.73
N LEU A 249 -21.88 -2.06 9.94
CA LEU A 249 -21.42 -0.69 10.17
C LEU A 249 -20.06 -0.75 10.89
N PRO A 250 -18.94 -0.31 10.28
CA PRO A 250 -17.66 -0.24 10.96
C PRO A 250 -17.70 0.64 12.22
N PRO A 251 -16.80 0.44 13.20
CA PRO A 251 -16.70 1.29 14.38
C PRO A 251 -16.70 2.78 14.04
N ARG A 252 -17.38 3.59 14.88
CA ARG A 252 -17.51 5.04 14.71
C ARG A 252 -16.15 5.69 14.45
N ILE A 253 -15.13 5.32 15.24
CA ILE A 253 -13.77 5.86 15.11
C ILE A 253 -13.12 5.53 13.75
N VAL A 254 -13.41 4.36 13.17
CA VAL A 254 -12.90 3.98 11.84
C VAL A 254 -13.50 4.90 10.78
N ARG A 255 -14.82 5.12 10.84
CA ARG A 255 -15.55 6.02 9.92
C ARG A 255 -15.18 7.49 10.09
N GLU A 256 -14.81 7.89 11.30
CA GLU A 256 -14.33 9.23 11.64
C GLU A 256 -12.86 9.48 11.25
N LEU A 257 -12.09 8.43 10.92
CA LEU A 257 -10.68 8.53 10.53
C LEU A 257 -10.39 8.17 9.07
N ASP A 258 -11.11 7.22 8.47
CA ASP A 258 -10.79 6.68 7.15
C ASP A 258 -10.76 7.76 6.07
N TRP A 259 -9.62 7.86 5.39
CA TRP A 259 -9.42 8.76 4.27
C TRP A 259 -10.41 8.54 3.14
N VAL A 260 -10.88 7.31 2.89
CA VAL A 260 -11.85 7.06 1.82
C VAL A 260 -13.25 7.53 2.21
N GLU A 261 -13.67 7.38 3.47
CA GLU A 261 -14.91 7.99 3.97
C GLU A 261 -14.83 9.52 4.05
N LYS A 262 -13.72 10.10 4.51
CA LYS A 262 -13.59 11.56 4.68
C LYS A 262 -13.34 12.34 3.39
N PHE A 263 -12.51 11.81 2.49
CA PHE A 263 -11.91 12.60 1.40
C PHE A 263 -12.21 12.08 -0.02
N TRP A 264 -12.63 10.82 -0.20
CA TRP A 264 -13.04 10.37 -1.53
C TRP A 264 -14.42 10.93 -1.91
N PRO A 265 -14.59 11.62 -3.05
CA PRO A 265 -15.87 12.26 -3.39
C PRO A 265 -17.04 11.26 -3.41
N ALA A 266 -18.11 11.56 -2.67
CA ALA A 266 -19.27 10.67 -2.55
C ALA A 266 -19.93 10.36 -3.91
N ASN A 267 -19.98 11.34 -4.83
CA ASN A 267 -20.44 11.14 -6.21
C ASN A 267 -19.51 10.30 -7.09
N LYS A 268 -18.39 9.81 -6.54
CA LYS A 268 -17.46 8.84 -7.13
C LYS A 268 -17.38 7.54 -6.31
N LYS A 269 -18.30 7.31 -5.37
CA LYS A 269 -18.60 5.99 -4.81
C LYS A 269 -19.89 5.48 -5.46
N GLY A 270 -19.95 4.21 -5.83
CA GLY A 270 -21.15 3.61 -6.42
C GLY A 270 -20.90 2.54 -7.47
N LYS A 271 -21.99 2.00 -8.03
CA LYS A 271 -21.98 0.90 -8.99
C LYS A 271 -21.36 1.35 -10.33
N GLY A 272 -20.27 0.71 -10.74
CA GLY A 272 -19.50 1.09 -11.94
C GLY A 272 -18.48 2.21 -11.72
N ALA A 273 -18.45 2.86 -10.55
CA ALA A 273 -17.37 3.78 -10.18
C ALA A 273 -16.14 3.00 -9.69
N ALA A 274 -14.95 3.44 -10.08
CA ALA A 274 -13.69 2.84 -9.66
C ALA A 274 -13.11 3.61 -8.46
N TRP A 275 -13.23 3.03 -7.25
CA TRP A 275 -12.86 3.65 -5.97
C TRP A 275 -12.24 2.62 -5.00
N PRO A 276 -11.58 3.06 -3.89
CA PRO A 276 -10.92 2.16 -2.96
C PRO A 276 -11.94 1.41 -2.07
N LYS A 277 -12.27 0.17 -2.46
CA LYS A 277 -13.13 -0.73 -1.67
C LYS A 277 -12.24 -1.65 -0.82
N VAL A 278 -12.11 -1.31 0.47
CA VAL A 278 -11.22 -1.97 1.46
C VAL A 278 -11.79 -1.95 2.89
N GLN A 279 -12.95 -1.33 3.09
CA GLN A 279 -13.53 -1.02 4.40
C GLN A 279 -14.36 -2.18 4.97
N LEU A 280 -14.73 -3.16 4.13
CA LEU A 280 -15.69 -4.21 4.49
C LEU A 280 -15.25 -5.56 3.87
N TYR A 281 -14.63 -6.40 4.69
CA TYR A 281 -14.28 -7.79 4.38
C TYR A 281 -15.08 -8.77 5.25
N CYS A 282 -15.45 -9.90 4.66
CA CYS A 282 -16.04 -11.05 5.32
C CYS A 282 -15.02 -12.21 5.28
N LEU A 283 -14.31 -12.45 6.37
CA LEU A 283 -13.26 -13.46 6.44
C LEU A 283 -13.83 -14.76 7.02
N MET A 284 -13.53 -15.88 6.35
CA MET A 284 -14.02 -17.21 6.69
C MET A 284 -12.81 -18.15 6.73
N GLY A 285 -12.39 -18.55 7.93
CA GLY A 285 -11.24 -19.43 8.12
C GLY A 285 -11.67 -20.74 8.75
N THR A 286 -11.25 -21.86 8.16
CA THR A 286 -11.38 -23.16 8.84
C THR A 286 -10.38 -23.30 9.98
N GLN A 287 -10.65 -24.19 10.93
CA GLN A 287 -9.67 -24.64 11.92
C GLN A 287 -8.33 -25.00 11.25
N ASP A 288 -7.23 -24.72 11.97
CA ASP A 288 -5.85 -24.92 11.53
C ASP A 288 -5.40 -23.96 10.39
N SER A 289 -6.25 -23.01 9.98
CA SER A 289 -5.87 -22.00 8.98
C SER A 289 -4.80 -21.03 9.51
N TRP A 290 -3.72 -20.90 8.74
CA TRP A 290 -2.61 -19.97 8.95
C TRP A 290 -2.56 -18.94 7.81
N THR A 291 -2.51 -17.66 8.18
CA THR A 291 -2.05 -16.56 7.32
C THR A 291 -0.68 -16.12 7.82
N ASP A 292 0.33 -16.23 6.98
CA ASP A 292 1.73 -15.97 7.37
C ASP A 292 2.06 -14.48 7.59
N TRP A 293 3.27 -14.20 8.04
CA TRP A 293 3.72 -12.85 8.39
C TRP A 293 3.54 -11.82 7.28
N HIS A 294 2.79 -10.77 7.57
CA HIS A 294 2.53 -9.66 6.65
C HIS A 294 2.35 -8.33 7.38
N ILE A 295 2.28 -7.27 6.59
CA ILE A 295 1.77 -5.95 7.00
C ILE A 295 0.62 -5.62 6.06
N ASP A 296 -0.46 -5.03 6.57
CA ASP A 296 -1.57 -4.54 5.75
C ASP A 296 -1.15 -3.54 4.68
N PHE A 297 -1.86 -3.56 3.56
CA PHE A 297 -1.47 -2.82 2.36
C PHE A 297 -1.42 -1.31 2.61
N ALA A 298 -0.37 -0.69 2.07
CA ALA A 298 0.10 0.68 2.36
C ALA A 298 0.17 1.05 3.86
N GLY A 299 0.37 0.06 4.73
CA GLY A 299 0.41 0.25 6.19
C GLY A 299 -0.93 0.72 6.77
N SER A 300 -2.06 0.40 6.12
CA SER A 300 -3.38 0.73 6.64
C SER A 300 -3.60 0.14 8.04
N SER A 301 -4.37 0.86 8.87
CA SER A 301 -4.87 0.33 10.13
C SER A 301 -6.09 -0.55 9.87
N VAL A 302 -6.36 -1.50 10.75
CA VAL A 302 -7.45 -2.48 10.61
C VAL A 302 -8.35 -2.48 11.83
N TYR A 303 -9.65 -2.66 11.62
CA TYR A 303 -10.56 -3.15 12.64
C TYR A 303 -10.94 -4.60 12.33
N TYR A 304 -10.98 -5.45 13.36
CA TYR A 304 -11.14 -6.90 13.22
C TYR A 304 -12.09 -7.44 14.29
N HIS A 305 -13.29 -7.88 13.90
CA HIS A 305 -14.34 -8.33 14.83
C HIS A 305 -14.70 -9.79 14.60
N ILE A 306 -14.60 -10.60 15.66
CA ILE A 306 -14.93 -12.03 15.63
C ILE A 306 -16.45 -12.20 15.82
N LEU A 307 -17.21 -12.42 14.75
CA LEU A 307 -18.62 -12.81 14.88
C LEU A 307 -18.74 -14.25 15.36
N LYS A 308 -17.88 -15.15 14.86
CA LYS A 308 -17.82 -16.57 15.28
C LYS A 308 -16.41 -17.10 15.32
N GLY A 309 -16.20 -18.11 16.14
CA GLY A 309 -14.94 -18.85 16.22
C GLY A 309 -13.94 -18.21 17.16
N ALA A 310 -12.66 -18.26 16.78
CA ALA A 310 -11.56 -17.59 17.46
C ALA A 310 -10.39 -17.41 16.48
N LYS A 311 -9.49 -16.48 16.81
CA LYS A 311 -8.23 -16.24 16.10
C LYS A 311 -7.10 -16.05 17.12
N THR A 312 -5.91 -16.50 16.77
CA THR A 312 -4.69 -16.18 17.52
C THR A 312 -3.82 -15.31 16.63
N PHE A 313 -3.58 -14.08 17.05
CA PHE A 313 -2.67 -13.16 16.37
C PHE A 313 -1.29 -13.26 17.02
N LEU A 314 -0.25 -13.26 16.18
CA LEU A 314 1.12 -12.97 16.59
C LEU A 314 1.50 -11.59 16.07
N PHE A 315 2.04 -10.73 16.93
CA PHE A 315 2.43 -9.36 16.60
C PHE A 315 3.92 -9.12 16.81
N ILE A 316 4.50 -8.33 15.90
CA ILE A 316 5.86 -7.78 15.97
C ILE A 316 5.73 -6.26 15.85
N LYS A 317 6.34 -5.53 16.79
CA LYS A 317 6.26 -4.06 16.84
C LYS A 317 6.93 -3.46 15.59
N PRO A 318 6.33 -2.47 14.89
CA PRO A 318 6.88 -1.89 13.67
C PRO A 318 8.01 -0.88 13.95
N THR A 319 9.08 -1.35 14.60
CA THR A 319 10.33 -0.62 14.79
C THR A 319 11.08 -0.51 13.46
N PRO A 320 11.98 0.47 13.29
CA PRO A 320 12.80 0.57 12.08
C PRO A 320 13.63 -0.70 11.79
N ALA A 321 14.08 -1.39 12.83
CA ALA A 321 14.80 -2.66 12.72
C ALA A 321 13.87 -3.80 12.23
N ASN A 322 12.71 -3.97 12.86
CA ASN A 322 11.77 -5.04 12.50
C ASN A 322 11.17 -4.83 11.10
N LEU A 323 10.92 -3.58 10.69
CA LEU A 323 10.50 -3.25 9.32
C LEU A 323 11.59 -3.60 8.29
N ALA A 324 12.87 -3.40 8.62
CA ALA A 324 13.99 -3.81 7.76
C ALA A 324 14.18 -5.34 7.72
N ALA A 325 13.96 -6.04 8.84
CA ALA A 325 13.94 -7.50 8.90
C ALA A 325 12.80 -8.08 8.05
N TYR A 326 11.59 -7.52 8.16
CA TYR A 326 10.43 -7.88 7.34
C TYR A 326 10.66 -7.61 5.84
N GLU A 327 11.20 -6.45 5.46
CA GLU A 327 11.53 -6.12 4.06
C GLU A 327 12.55 -7.11 3.47
N ARG A 328 13.59 -7.49 4.24
CA ARG A 328 14.57 -8.50 3.84
C ARG A 328 13.95 -9.90 3.72
N TRP A 329 13.11 -10.29 4.66
CA TRP A 329 12.48 -11.61 4.72
C TRP A 329 11.47 -11.80 3.58
N SER A 330 10.53 -10.86 3.41
CA SER A 330 9.50 -10.90 2.36
C SER A 330 10.04 -10.62 0.96
N GLY A 331 11.18 -9.93 0.84
CA GLY A 331 11.86 -9.69 -0.43
C GLY A 331 12.76 -10.84 -0.93
N SER A 332 12.79 -12.00 -0.27
CA SER A 332 13.74 -13.08 -0.58
C SER A 332 13.20 -14.50 -0.31
N GLU A 333 13.98 -15.51 -0.70
CA GLU A 333 13.68 -16.94 -0.46
C GLU A 333 13.63 -17.33 1.04
N MET A 334 13.95 -16.39 1.94
CA MET A 334 13.76 -16.55 3.38
C MET A 334 12.29 -16.75 3.75
N GLN A 335 11.34 -16.13 3.02
CA GLN A 335 9.90 -16.25 3.30
C GLN A 335 9.41 -17.71 3.35
N THR A 336 9.92 -18.59 2.48
CA THR A 336 9.51 -20.00 2.43
C THR A 336 10.16 -20.86 3.52
N ASN A 337 11.30 -20.43 4.07
CA ASN A 337 12.26 -21.30 4.77
C ASN A 337 12.66 -20.81 6.17
N THR A 338 12.28 -19.60 6.56
CA THR A 338 12.73 -18.94 7.81
C THR A 338 11.54 -18.32 8.52
N TRP A 339 11.44 -18.54 9.83
CA TRP A 339 10.44 -17.89 10.67
C TRP A 339 10.83 -16.43 10.92
N LEU A 340 9.96 -15.47 10.61
CA LEU A 340 10.26 -14.05 10.83
C LEU A 340 10.48 -13.72 12.32
N GLY A 341 9.82 -14.45 13.21
CA GLY A 341 9.97 -14.29 14.66
C GLY A 341 11.39 -14.55 15.19
N ASP A 342 12.24 -15.27 14.44
CA ASP A 342 13.64 -15.50 14.80
C ASP A 342 14.57 -14.33 14.40
N LEU A 343 14.03 -13.31 13.73
CA LEU A 343 14.79 -12.20 13.11
C LEU A 343 14.50 -10.82 13.74
N VAL A 344 13.76 -10.79 14.85
CA VAL A 344 13.18 -9.59 15.46
C VAL A 344 13.41 -9.56 16.98
N ASP A 345 13.00 -8.48 17.64
CA ASP A 345 13.14 -8.29 19.09
C ASP A 345 12.16 -9.12 19.94
N GLU A 346 10.86 -9.06 19.62
CA GLU A 346 9.80 -9.73 20.38
C GLU A 346 8.61 -10.14 19.50
N VAL A 347 8.01 -11.29 19.81
CA VAL A 347 6.72 -11.73 19.26
C VAL A 347 5.68 -11.81 20.36
N MET A 348 4.68 -10.92 20.34
CA MET A 348 3.56 -10.89 21.27
C MET A 348 2.41 -11.77 20.77
N LYS A 349 1.81 -12.59 21.63
CA LYS A 349 0.63 -13.43 21.29
C LYS A 349 -0.66 -12.84 21.87
N VAL A 350 -1.67 -12.64 21.01
CA VAL A 350 -3.04 -12.24 21.38
C VAL A 350 -4.02 -13.35 20.98
N GLU A 351 -5.02 -13.64 21.82
CA GLU A 351 -6.14 -14.53 21.48
C GLU A 351 -7.45 -13.75 21.45
N LEU A 352 -8.21 -13.90 20.35
CA LEU A 352 -9.51 -13.28 20.13
C LEU A 352 -10.58 -14.36 20.02
N THR A 353 -11.72 -14.14 20.66
CA THR A 353 -12.90 -15.01 20.67
C THR A 353 -14.15 -14.23 20.24
N ALA A 354 -15.26 -14.93 20.00
CA ALA A 354 -16.50 -14.31 19.51
C ALA A 354 -16.95 -13.13 20.40
N GLY A 355 -17.42 -12.06 19.76
CA GLY A 355 -17.74 -10.77 20.38
C GLY A 355 -16.56 -9.79 20.47
N ASN A 356 -15.31 -10.27 20.51
CA ASN A 356 -14.15 -9.38 20.61
C ASN A 356 -13.93 -8.58 19.31
N THR A 357 -13.62 -7.29 19.45
CA THR A 357 -13.12 -6.42 18.38
C THR A 357 -11.69 -6.01 18.71
N MET A 358 -10.80 -5.98 17.72
CA MET A 358 -9.44 -5.46 17.89
C MET A 358 -9.17 -4.36 16.85
N ILE A 359 -8.48 -3.30 17.27
CA ILE A 359 -7.96 -2.26 16.38
C ILE A 359 -6.45 -2.46 16.25
N ILE A 360 -5.94 -2.55 15.02
CA ILE A 360 -4.53 -2.77 14.69
C ILE A 360 -4.01 -1.49 14.01
N PRO A 361 -3.06 -0.76 14.61
CA PRO A 361 -2.50 0.45 14.00
C PRO A 361 -1.59 0.23 12.80
N THR A 362 -1.27 1.36 12.17
CA THR A 362 -0.38 1.52 11.03
C THR A 362 0.86 0.63 11.11
N GLY A 363 1.00 -0.24 10.12
CA GLY A 363 2.24 -0.94 9.82
C GLY A 363 2.63 -2.11 10.75
N TRP A 364 1.79 -2.49 11.72
CA TRP A 364 2.08 -3.61 12.61
C TRP A 364 2.24 -4.94 11.84
N ILE A 365 3.41 -5.55 11.98
CA ILE A 365 3.75 -6.83 11.37
C ILE A 365 3.04 -7.93 12.16
N HIS A 366 2.29 -8.79 11.48
CA HIS A 366 1.53 -9.83 12.16
C HIS A 366 1.29 -11.09 11.33
N ALA A 367 0.97 -12.19 12.02
CA ALA A 367 0.53 -13.46 11.45
C ALA A 367 -0.67 -13.99 12.23
N VAL A 368 -1.50 -14.83 11.60
CA VAL A 368 -2.82 -15.20 12.15
C VAL A 368 -3.08 -16.71 12.04
N TYR A 369 -3.29 -17.33 13.20
CA TYR A 369 -3.76 -18.72 13.34
C TYR A 369 -5.26 -18.78 13.64
N THR A 370 -5.90 -19.89 13.24
CA THR A 370 -7.35 -20.11 13.39
C THR A 370 -7.61 -21.37 14.23
N PRO A 371 -7.66 -21.27 15.57
CA PRO A 371 -7.77 -22.43 16.47
C PRO A 371 -9.13 -23.16 16.41
N LYS A 372 -10.16 -22.55 15.81
CA LYS A 372 -11.46 -23.17 15.49
C LYS A 372 -12.11 -22.42 14.33
N ASP A 373 -13.00 -23.07 13.57
CA ASP A 373 -13.74 -22.47 12.46
C ASP A 373 -14.31 -21.08 12.84
N ALA A 374 -14.02 -20.07 12.01
CA ALA A 374 -14.24 -18.67 12.35
C ALA A 374 -14.83 -17.85 11.20
N LEU A 375 -15.80 -17.00 11.55
CA LEU A 375 -16.42 -15.98 10.71
C LEU A 375 -16.13 -14.60 11.33
N VAL A 376 -15.54 -13.71 10.55
CA VAL A 376 -15.01 -12.42 11.02
C VAL A 376 -15.43 -11.33 10.05
N PHE A 377 -15.77 -10.16 10.58
CA PHE A 377 -15.94 -8.94 9.81
C PHE A 377 -14.85 -7.94 10.17
N GLY A 378 -14.28 -7.27 9.18
CA GLY A 378 -13.19 -6.32 9.39
C GLY A 378 -12.95 -5.44 8.18
N GLY A 379 -11.98 -4.54 8.28
CA GLY A 379 -11.69 -3.60 7.21
C GLY A 379 -10.48 -2.71 7.46
N ASN A 380 -9.86 -2.30 6.37
CA ASN A 380 -8.68 -1.46 6.33
C ASN A 380 -9.06 0.01 6.18
N PHE A 381 -8.34 0.90 6.85
CA PHE A 381 -8.48 2.34 6.74
C PHE A 381 -7.13 3.06 6.76
N LEU A 382 -7.03 4.17 6.03
CA LEU A 382 -5.88 5.08 6.11
C LEU A 382 -6.28 6.32 6.91
N HIS A 383 -5.37 6.88 7.70
CA HIS A 383 -5.67 8.00 8.59
C HIS A 383 -4.48 8.96 8.73
N SER A 384 -4.75 10.14 9.30
CA SER A 384 -3.82 11.26 9.35
C SER A 384 -2.90 11.27 10.58
N TYR A 385 -2.74 10.15 11.30
CA TYR A 385 -1.95 10.10 12.54
C TYR A 385 -0.55 9.49 12.38
N ASP A 386 -0.33 8.56 11.43
CA ASP A 386 1.01 8.04 11.13
C ASP A 386 1.23 7.86 9.61
N VAL A 387 1.10 8.96 8.87
CA VAL A 387 1.28 8.95 7.42
C VAL A 387 2.73 8.62 7.02
N ALA A 388 3.70 8.91 7.89
CA ALA A 388 5.10 8.53 7.69
C ALA A 388 5.26 7.01 7.58
N LYS A 389 4.65 6.24 8.50
CA LYS A 389 4.73 4.77 8.48
C LYS A 389 3.84 4.15 7.39
N GLN A 390 2.66 4.73 7.09
CA GLN A 390 1.87 4.33 5.90
C GLN A 390 2.70 4.44 4.60
N LEU A 391 3.43 5.56 4.43
CA LEU A 391 4.33 5.76 3.29
C LEU A 391 5.50 4.77 3.28
N ARG A 392 6.15 4.52 4.43
CA ARG A 392 7.26 3.57 4.52
C ARG A 392 6.84 2.13 4.22
N VAL A 393 5.66 1.68 4.66
CA VAL A 393 5.15 0.34 4.29
C VAL A 393 4.88 0.26 2.79
N ARG A 394 4.30 1.31 2.18
CA ARG A 394 4.14 1.39 0.72
C ARG A 394 5.49 1.37 -0.03
N GLU A 395 6.57 1.87 0.55
CA GLU A 395 7.92 1.73 -0.01
C GLU A 395 8.43 0.29 0.07
N ILE A 396 8.17 -0.42 1.17
CA ILE A 396 8.45 -1.87 1.30
C ILE A 396 7.67 -2.66 0.24
N GLU A 397 6.38 -2.38 0.02
CA GLU A 397 5.58 -3.02 -1.06
C GLU A 397 6.23 -2.82 -2.45
N ILE A 398 6.85 -1.66 -2.69
CA ILE A 398 7.54 -1.33 -3.94
C ILE A 398 8.83 -2.15 -4.05
N ALA A 399 9.67 -2.14 -3.02
CA ALA A 399 10.96 -2.83 -2.99
C ALA A 399 10.82 -4.35 -3.12
N THR A 400 9.90 -4.94 -2.36
CA THR A 400 9.57 -6.38 -2.35
C THR A 400 8.69 -6.82 -3.53
N ARG A 401 8.34 -5.89 -4.43
CA ARG A 401 7.62 -6.13 -5.70
C ARG A 401 6.20 -6.72 -5.56
N VAL A 402 5.53 -6.48 -4.43
CA VAL A 402 4.13 -6.89 -4.19
C VAL A 402 3.26 -6.54 -5.41
N PRO A 403 2.50 -7.46 -6.04
CA PRO A 403 1.68 -7.15 -7.21
C PRO A 403 0.71 -5.97 -6.97
N LYS A 404 0.48 -5.11 -7.99
CA LYS A 404 -0.40 -3.93 -7.86
C LYS A 404 -1.83 -4.26 -7.36
N LYS A 405 -2.31 -5.51 -7.51
CA LYS A 405 -3.63 -5.97 -7.00
C LYS A 405 -3.68 -6.23 -5.48
N PHE A 406 -2.52 -6.29 -4.81
CA PHE A 406 -2.39 -6.52 -3.37
C PHE A 406 -1.85 -5.29 -2.62
N ARG A 407 -1.93 -4.10 -3.23
CA ARG A 407 -1.56 -2.80 -2.63
C ARG A 407 -2.79 -1.90 -2.55
N PHE A 408 -2.75 -0.88 -1.68
CA PHE A 408 -3.89 0.00 -1.47
C PHE A 408 -4.36 0.67 -2.79
N PRO A 409 -5.61 0.41 -3.25
CA PRO A 409 -6.09 0.92 -4.54
C PRO A 409 -6.21 2.45 -4.55
N TYR A 410 -5.72 3.09 -5.62
CA TYR A 410 -5.74 4.54 -5.82
C TYR A 410 -5.03 5.39 -4.72
N PHE A 411 -4.11 4.82 -3.94
CA PHE A 411 -3.41 5.50 -2.83
C PHE A 411 -2.93 6.93 -3.16
N ILE A 412 -2.30 7.14 -4.32
CA ILE A 412 -1.73 8.44 -4.72
C ILE A 412 -2.87 9.44 -5.01
N LYS A 413 -3.96 8.99 -5.64
CA LYS A 413 -5.15 9.82 -5.92
C LYS A 413 -5.91 10.18 -4.64
N LEU A 414 -6.00 9.25 -3.70
CA LEU A 414 -6.53 9.49 -2.36
C LEU A 414 -5.68 10.54 -1.62
N SER A 415 -4.35 10.38 -1.65
CA SER A 415 -3.38 11.33 -1.07
C SER A 415 -3.58 12.76 -1.59
N TRP A 416 -3.91 12.94 -2.88
CA TRP A 416 -4.23 14.25 -3.45
C TRP A 416 -5.55 14.86 -2.95
N TYR A 417 -6.60 14.06 -2.71
CA TYR A 417 -7.84 14.56 -2.10
C TYR A 417 -7.62 14.96 -0.63
N VAL A 418 -6.90 14.14 0.14
CA VAL A 418 -6.49 14.43 1.53
C VAL A 418 -5.76 15.78 1.56
N ALA A 419 -4.76 15.96 0.69
CA ALA A 419 -3.97 17.17 0.61
C ALA A 419 -4.78 18.42 0.23
N GLU A 420 -5.76 18.32 -0.69
CA GLU A 420 -6.63 19.46 -1.02
C GLU A 420 -7.53 19.83 0.17
N SER A 421 -8.02 18.84 0.91
CA SER A 421 -8.83 19.08 2.11
C SER A 421 -8.03 19.77 3.23
N TYR A 422 -6.87 19.22 3.62
CA TYR A 422 -6.01 19.84 4.64
C TYR A 422 -5.48 21.22 4.19
N LEU A 423 -5.18 21.41 2.91
CA LEU A 423 -4.81 22.72 2.37
C LEU A 423 -5.96 23.74 2.50
N ARG A 424 -7.21 23.31 2.38
CA ARG A 424 -8.39 24.16 2.57
C ARG A 424 -8.58 24.54 4.05
N SER A 425 -8.48 23.57 4.95
CA SER A 425 -8.54 23.80 6.39
C SER A 425 -7.45 24.75 6.90
N LEU A 426 -6.21 24.54 6.46
CA LEU A 426 -5.07 25.44 6.77
C LEU A 426 -5.15 26.81 6.05
N ARG A 427 -6.08 27.00 5.10
CA ARG A 427 -6.46 28.32 4.56
C ARG A 427 -7.56 28.99 5.39
N ALA A 428 -8.47 28.20 5.97
CA ALA A 428 -9.48 28.67 6.92
C ALA A 428 -8.90 29.00 8.31
N LYS A 429 -7.68 28.53 8.61
CA LYS A 429 -7.04 28.54 9.95
C LYS A 429 -7.72 27.58 10.94
N GLU A 430 -8.14 26.42 10.46
CA GLU A 430 -8.47 25.29 11.34
C GLU A 430 -7.18 24.74 11.97
N ASP A 431 -7.18 24.59 13.29
CA ASP A 431 -6.08 24.01 14.06
C ASP A 431 -6.12 22.46 14.02
N PHE A 432 -4.96 21.84 14.24
CA PHE A 432 -4.79 20.39 14.17
C PHE A 432 -3.80 19.88 15.23
N PRO A 433 -4.01 18.67 15.80
CA PRO A 433 -3.06 18.08 16.73
C PRO A 433 -1.63 17.98 16.15
N PRO A 434 -0.56 18.18 16.94
CA PRO A 434 0.82 18.16 16.44
C PRO A 434 1.23 16.86 15.71
N ARG A 435 0.63 15.73 16.12
CA ARG A 435 0.77 14.41 15.48
C ARG A 435 0.16 14.38 14.07
N VAL A 436 -1.01 15.02 13.89
CA VAL A 436 -1.65 15.21 12.57
C VAL A 436 -0.81 16.14 11.70
N LEU A 437 -0.39 17.30 12.21
CA LEU A 437 0.44 18.24 11.45
C LEU A 437 1.73 17.57 10.96
N SER A 438 2.41 16.79 11.80
CA SER A 438 3.64 16.08 11.40
C SER A 438 3.38 15.00 10.35
N SER A 439 2.26 14.28 10.44
CA SER A 439 1.81 13.35 9.40
C SER A 439 1.50 14.05 8.06
N ILE A 440 0.83 15.21 8.06
CA ILE A 440 0.54 15.96 6.84
C ILE A 440 1.81 16.63 6.27
N GLU A 441 2.84 16.89 7.09
CA GLU A 441 4.16 17.29 6.57
C GLU A 441 4.82 16.16 5.76
N SER A 442 4.79 14.92 6.27
CA SER A 442 5.24 13.73 5.54
C SER A 442 4.45 13.54 4.23
N LEU A 443 3.12 13.68 4.28
CA LEU A 443 2.26 13.65 3.10
C LEU A 443 2.66 14.72 2.07
N SER A 444 2.87 15.96 2.51
CA SER A 444 3.25 17.07 1.62
C SER A 444 4.60 16.85 0.97
N THR A 445 5.56 16.26 1.69
CA THR A 445 6.90 15.93 1.18
C THR A 445 6.83 14.81 0.13
N PHE A 446 6.03 13.77 0.39
CA PHE A 446 5.70 12.76 -0.61
C PHE A 446 5.05 13.39 -1.86
N LEU A 447 4.05 14.24 -1.71
CA LEU A 447 3.36 14.86 -2.85
C LEU A 447 4.23 15.85 -3.62
N VAL A 448 5.20 16.51 -2.99
CA VAL A 448 6.25 17.28 -3.68
C VAL A 448 7.12 16.37 -4.56
N SER A 449 7.41 15.13 -4.14
CA SER A 449 8.06 14.15 -5.02
C SER A 449 7.19 13.78 -6.23
N GLN A 450 5.88 13.59 -6.03
CA GLN A 450 4.95 13.24 -7.12
C GLN A 450 4.77 14.40 -8.10
N ALA A 451 4.73 15.64 -7.61
CA ALA A 451 4.75 16.83 -8.45
C ALA A 451 6.07 16.95 -9.25
N ARG A 452 7.22 16.67 -8.65
CA ARG A 452 8.52 16.63 -9.37
C ARG A 452 8.53 15.58 -10.48
N VAL A 453 7.87 14.43 -10.33
CA VAL A 453 7.71 13.43 -11.41
C VAL A 453 6.81 13.97 -12.54
N LEU A 454 5.71 14.65 -12.21
CA LEU A 454 4.82 15.28 -13.19
C LEU A 454 5.49 16.43 -13.97
N GLU A 455 6.40 17.16 -13.32
CA GLU A 455 7.16 18.26 -13.93
C GLU A 455 8.37 17.76 -14.76
N ARG A 456 9.15 16.82 -14.23
CA ARG A 456 10.50 16.48 -14.72
C ARG A 456 10.73 15.02 -15.11
N GLY A 457 9.71 14.15 -14.99
CA GLY A 457 9.79 12.77 -15.42
C GLY A 457 9.89 12.59 -16.94
N ASN A 458 10.15 11.36 -17.38
CA ASN A 458 9.91 10.96 -18.77
C ASN A 458 8.39 10.93 -19.06
N GLU A 459 7.99 10.93 -20.33
CA GLU A 459 6.57 11.06 -20.70
C GLU A 459 5.68 9.92 -20.18
N GLY A 460 6.22 8.70 -20.03
CA GLY A 460 5.50 7.59 -19.41
C GLY A 460 5.21 7.85 -17.93
N ALA A 461 6.23 8.27 -17.16
CA ALA A 461 6.09 8.60 -15.75
C ALA A 461 5.21 9.85 -15.52
N LYS A 462 5.31 10.86 -16.39
CA LYS A 462 4.40 12.02 -16.40
C LYS A 462 2.95 11.61 -16.64
N LYS A 463 2.70 10.67 -17.57
CA LYS A 463 1.36 10.14 -17.84
C LYS A 463 0.80 9.39 -16.62
N GLU A 464 1.53 8.40 -16.08
CA GLU A 464 1.06 7.67 -14.88
C GLU A 464 0.84 8.61 -13.69
N ALA A 465 1.73 9.58 -13.45
CA ALA A 465 1.55 10.59 -12.41
C ALA A 465 0.32 11.48 -12.65
N ARG A 466 0.09 11.96 -13.88
CA ARG A 466 -1.09 12.77 -14.24
C ARG A 466 -2.39 12.00 -14.04
N GLU A 467 -2.43 10.71 -14.36
CA GLU A 467 -3.58 9.84 -14.13
C GLU A 467 -3.93 9.66 -12.64
N GLN A 468 -2.98 9.91 -11.72
CA GLN A 468 -3.26 9.93 -10.27
C GLN A 468 -3.82 11.26 -9.77
N VAL A 469 -3.61 12.39 -10.45
CA VAL A 469 -4.08 13.71 -9.99
C VAL A 469 -5.60 13.86 -10.24
N PRO A 470 -6.43 14.13 -9.22
CA PRO A 470 -7.85 14.36 -9.40
C PRO A 470 -8.11 15.79 -9.88
N ALA A 471 -8.09 15.99 -11.20
CA ALA A 471 -8.15 17.32 -11.86
C ALA A 471 -9.40 18.16 -11.52
N ASP A 472 -10.48 17.55 -11.01
CA ASP A 472 -11.68 18.23 -10.52
C ASP A 472 -11.49 18.93 -9.16
N LYS A 473 -10.44 18.59 -8.42
CA LYS A 473 -10.04 19.24 -7.15
C LYS A 473 -8.66 19.88 -7.25
N VAL A 474 -7.68 19.14 -7.76
CA VAL A 474 -6.28 19.55 -7.87
C VAL A 474 -5.98 20.01 -9.30
N LYS A 475 -6.15 21.31 -9.55
CA LYS A 475 -5.85 21.94 -10.85
C LYS A 475 -4.36 22.12 -11.10
N ASP A 476 -3.59 22.34 -10.03
CA ASP A 476 -2.13 22.45 -10.06
C ASP A 476 -1.56 21.64 -8.90
N ALA A 477 -1.00 20.47 -9.22
CA ALA A 477 -0.40 19.56 -8.25
C ALA A 477 0.88 20.12 -7.62
N GLY A 478 1.65 20.92 -8.35
CA GLY A 478 2.88 21.54 -7.87
C GLY A 478 2.59 22.64 -6.86
N ALA A 479 1.61 23.51 -7.15
CA ALA A 479 1.16 24.53 -6.21
C ALA A 479 0.51 23.92 -4.96
N VAL A 480 -0.38 22.93 -5.09
CA VAL A 480 -1.04 22.28 -3.95
C VAL A 480 -0.03 21.60 -3.01
N ALA A 481 0.92 20.83 -3.54
CA ALA A 481 1.92 20.16 -2.70
C ALA A 481 2.87 21.14 -1.99
N ARG A 482 3.30 22.20 -2.69
CA ARG A 482 4.20 23.24 -2.13
C ARG A 482 3.50 24.09 -1.08
N GLU A 483 2.27 24.57 -1.36
CA GLU A 483 1.53 25.38 -0.39
C GLU A 483 1.12 24.56 0.84
N LEU A 484 0.78 23.28 0.69
CA LEU A 484 0.52 22.41 1.85
C LEU A 484 1.76 22.27 2.74
N ARG A 485 2.94 21.98 2.16
CA ARG A 485 4.21 21.90 2.92
C ARG A 485 4.52 23.21 3.65
N TRP A 486 4.30 24.35 2.99
CA TRP A 486 4.48 25.69 3.57
C TRP A 486 3.51 25.94 4.75
N ARG A 487 2.22 25.67 4.58
CA ARG A 487 1.21 25.89 5.64
C ARG A 487 1.37 24.99 6.84
N VAL A 488 1.67 23.72 6.63
CA VAL A 488 1.87 22.76 7.73
C VAL A 488 3.08 23.16 8.57
N ARG A 489 4.18 23.60 7.94
CA ARG A 489 5.36 24.11 8.64
C ARG A 489 5.04 25.36 9.46
N LEU A 490 4.31 26.30 8.86
CA LEU A 490 3.83 27.50 9.56
C LEU A 490 2.94 27.17 10.76
N ALA A 491 2.01 26.22 10.62
CA ALA A 491 1.16 25.74 11.72
C ALA A 491 1.94 25.00 12.83
N LYS A 492 3.06 24.35 12.48
CA LYS A 492 4.02 23.77 13.44
C LYS A 492 4.97 24.81 14.08
N GLY A 493 4.81 26.09 13.80
CA GLY A 493 5.71 27.16 14.25
C GLY A 493 7.11 27.14 13.59
N VAL A 494 7.30 26.37 12.53
CA VAL A 494 8.57 26.23 11.81
C VAL A 494 8.64 27.27 10.70
N ASP A 495 9.61 28.18 10.81
CA ASP A 495 9.90 29.21 9.80
C ASP A 495 10.26 28.54 8.45
N SER A 496 9.48 28.83 7.41
CA SER A 496 9.41 27.98 6.21
C SER A 496 10.67 27.96 5.33
N ASP A 497 11.63 28.87 5.57
CA ASP A 497 12.89 28.91 4.82
C ASP A 497 13.87 27.77 5.21
N GLY A 498 13.50 26.93 6.20
CA GLY A 498 14.25 25.73 6.60
C GLY A 498 14.16 24.59 5.60
N GLU A 499 14.90 24.65 4.48
CA GLU A 499 15.22 23.45 3.70
C GLU A 499 16.31 22.64 4.45
N GLU A 500 15.89 21.54 5.08
CA GLU A 500 16.82 20.54 5.61
C GLU A 500 17.53 19.84 4.44
N HIS A 501 18.75 20.30 4.15
CA HIS A 501 19.69 19.52 3.36
C HIS A 501 20.11 18.29 4.15
N HIS A 502 19.48 17.14 3.86
CA HIS A 502 20.05 15.85 4.21
C HIS A 502 21.44 15.73 3.56
N GLU A 503 22.50 15.79 4.37
CA GLU A 503 23.81 15.32 3.96
C GLU A 503 23.72 13.80 3.76
N SER A 504 23.93 13.33 2.53
CA SER A 504 24.08 11.90 2.28
C SER A 504 25.47 11.46 2.72
N GLU A 505 25.53 10.53 3.69
CA GLU A 505 26.78 9.89 4.12
C GLU A 505 27.38 9.05 2.98
N HIS A 506 28.14 9.70 2.11
CA HIS A 506 28.93 9.01 1.09
C HIS A 506 30.23 8.49 1.71
N LEU A 507 30.26 7.17 1.88
CA LEU A 507 31.43 6.39 2.26
C LEU A 507 32.69 6.87 1.52
N ALA A 508 33.72 7.22 2.28
CA ALA A 508 34.93 7.80 1.75
C ALA A 508 35.82 6.79 1.00
N ASN A 509 36.46 7.24 -0.08
CA ASN A 509 37.85 6.87 -0.36
C ASN A 509 38.57 7.96 -1.19
N PRO A 510 39.91 8.10 -1.11
CA PRO A 510 40.59 9.32 -1.49
C PRO A 510 41.40 9.27 -2.80
N VAL A 511 41.30 10.31 -3.63
CA VAL A 511 42.44 10.94 -4.34
C VAL A 511 42.15 12.44 -4.44
N GLY A 512 43.11 13.30 -4.07
CA GLY A 512 42.91 14.76 -4.01
C GLY A 512 43.42 15.54 -5.22
N ARG A 513 42.74 16.65 -5.56
CA ARG A 513 43.28 17.85 -6.25
C ARG A 513 42.37 19.08 -5.99
N PRO A 514 42.84 20.32 -6.21
CA PRO A 514 42.34 21.48 -5.45
C PRO A 514 41.01 22.08 -5.94
N LYS A 515 40.27 22.67 -4.99
CA LYS A 515 38.98 23.36 -5.21
C LYS A 515 39.14 24.61 -6.10
N ARG A 516 38.58 24.59 -7.32
CA ARG A 516 38.28 25.83 -8.07
C ARG A 516 36.96 26.42 -7.55
N LYS A 517 36.95 27.69 -7.14
CA LYS A 517 35.70 28.45 -6.94
C LYS A 517 34.94 28.49 -8.27
N ARG A 518 33.75 27.90 -8.31
CA ARG A 518 32.80 28.10 -9.42
C ARG A 518 31.76 29.12 -8.96
N VAL A 519 31.76 30.29 -9.58
CA VAL A 519 30.65 31.24 -9.43
C VAL A 519 29.45 30.62 -10.14
N ILE A 520 28.31 30.54 -9.44
CA ILE A 520 27.03 30.20 -10.05
C ILE A 520 26.32 31.53 -10.33
N THR A 521 26.22 31.88 -11.61
CA THR A 521 25.26 32.88 -12.09
C THR A 521 23.89 32.21 -12.19
N ASP A 522 22.91 32.69 -11.44
CA ASP A 522 21.57 32.10 -11.40
C ASP A 522 20.72 32.56 -12.60
N GLU A 523 20.85 31.83 -13.70
CA GLU A 523 19.93 31.87 -14.84
C GLU A 523 19.32 30.47 -15.03
N GLY A 524 18.18 30.16 -14.37
CA GLY A 524 17.55 28.85 -14.58
C GLY A 524 16.33 28.42 -13.75
N MET A 525 15.81 29.21 -12.80
CA MET A 525 14.66 28.80 -11.94
C MET A 525 13.30 29.39 -12.38
N GLY A 526 12.93 29.24 -13.65
CA GLY A 526 11.55 29.47 -14.09
C GLY A 526 10.64 28.30 -13.72
N GLY A 527 9.74 28.45 -12.73
CA GLY A 527 8.94 27.29 -12.29
C GLY A 527 7.88 27.42 -11.19
N ALA A 528 7.35 28.60 -10.85
CA ALA A 528 6.04 28.83 -10.20
C ALA A 528 5.91 30.29 -9.70
N GLN A 529 5.19 31.15 -10.43
CA GLN A 529 4.97 32.53 -10.02
C GLN A 529 3.63 32.66 -9.27
N PHE A 530 3.67 32.60 -7.93
CA PHE A 530 2.46 32.75 -7.11
C PHE A 530 1.86 34.16 -7.30
N ARG A 531 0.61 34.24 -7.79
CA ARG A 531 -0.03 35.51 -8.20
C ARG A 531 -0.03 36.62 -7.13
N ASN A 532 -0.03 36.26 -5.84
CA ASN A 532 -0.20 37.20 -4.73
C ASN A 532 0.99 37.21 -3.75
N PHE A 533 2.09 36.49 -4.02
CA PHE A 533 3.21 36.39 -3.08
C PHE A 533 4.56 36.17 -3.79
N GLN A 534 5.54 37.02 -3.50
CA GLN A 534 6.94 36.80 -3.87
C GLN A 534 7.77 36.71 -2.58
N PRO A 535 8.31 35.53 -2.22
CA PRO A 535 9.21 35.40 -1.08
C PRO A 535 10.43 36.31 -1.24
N LYS A 536 10.87 36.97 -0.16
CA LYS A 536 12.19 37.62 -0.15
C LYS A 536 13.27 36.55 -0.22
N SER A 537 14.14 36.59 -1.23
CA SER A 537 15.40 35.83 -1.21
C SER A 537 16.36 36.38 -0.15
N TRP A 538 17.15 35.47 0.43
CA TRP A 538 18.18 35.75 1.43
C TRP A 538 19.53 35.17 0.98
N ASP A 539 20.63 35.90 1.16
CA ASP A 539 21.98 35.45 0.77
C ASP A 539 22.56 34.45 1.77
N ALA A 540 22.12 34.53 3.03
CA ALA A 540 22.50 33.62 4.11
C ALA A 540 21.38 33.48 5.14
N VAL A 541 21.17 32.26 5.62
CA VAL A 541 20.28 31.92 6.74
C VAL A 541 21.07 31.06 7.71
N VAL A 542 21.00 31.39 9.01
CA VAL A 542 21.57 30.60 10.10
C VAL A 542 20.51 30.47 11.19
N ALA A 543 20.17 29.24 11.56
CA ALA A 543 19.29 28.94 12.68
C ALA A 543 20.09 28.23 13.78
N SER A 544 19.84 28.60 15.04
CA SER A 544 20.41 27.95 16.21
C SER A 544 19.35 27.82 17.30
N SER A 545 19.00 26.60 17.66
CA SER A 545 18.23 26.30 18.88
C SER A 545 19.16 26.17 20.08
N LYS A 546 18.76 26.71 21.23
CA LYS A 546 19.32 26.28 22.51
C LYS A 546 18.73 24.92 22.91
N ASN A 547 19.34 24.27 23.90
CA ASN A 547 18.70 23.16 24.60
C ASN A 547 17.42 23.65 25.29
N VAL A 548 16.51 22.73 25.59
CA VAL A 548 15.33 23.01 26.41
C VAL A 548 15.80 23.25 27.85
N GLU A 549 15.39 24.37 28.43
CA GLU A 549 15.63 24.70 29.83
C GLU A 549 14.28 24.59 30.57
N GLU A 550 14.21 23.74 31.59
CA GLU A 550 13.06 23.63 32.48
C GLU A 550 13.28 24.44 33.75
N THR A 551 12.39 25.38 34.03
CA THR A 551 12.45 26.23 35.22
C THR A 551 11.13 26.14 35.99
N ARG A 552 11.22 26.13 37.33
CA ARG A 552 10.04 26.25 38.20
C ARG A 552 9.81 27.72 38.55
N VAL A 553 8.66 28.24 38.21
CA VAL A 553 8.25 29.63 38.46
C VAL A 553 7.00 29.67 39.33
N LYS A 554 6.71 30.84 39.91
CA LYS A 554 5.37 31.14 40.43
C LYS A 554 4.48 31.52 39.24
N ALA A 555 3.29 30.95 39.19
CA ALA A 555 2.29 31.22 38.19
C ALA A 555 0.97 31.59 38.88
N ARG A 556 0.05 32.24 38.16
CA ARG A 556 -1.35 32.31 38.61
C ARG A 556 -1.97 30.91 38.58
N PRO A 557 -2.96 30.57 39.44
CA PRO A 557 -3.66 29.30 39.35
C PRO A 557 -4.32 29.09 37.97
N GLU A 558 -4.26 27.88 37.43
CA GLU A 558 -4.85 27.54 36.12
C GLU A 558 -6.35 27.91 36.04
N ALA A 559 -7.09 27.74 37.14
CA ALA A 559 -8.51 28.09 37.25
C ALA A 559 -8.80 29.60 37.22
N GLU A 560 -7.79 30.47 37.41
CA GLU A 560 -7.92 31.93 37.28
C GLU A 560 -7.57 32.44 35.88
N LEU A 561 -6.97 31.61 35.01
CA LEU A 561 -6.65 31.94 33.61
C LEU A 561 -7.83 31.66 32.68
N ALA A 562 -9.05 31.98 33.12
CA ALA A 562 -10.29 31.53 32.50
C ALA A 562 -10.71 32.33 31.24
N GLN A 563 -9.96 33.36 30.83
CA GLN A 563 -10.21 34.15 29.62
C GLN A 563 -8.93 34.32 28.79
N ASP A 564 -9.03 34.14 27.47
CA ASP A 564 -7.92 34.16 26.50
C ASP A 564 -6.98 35.37 26.61
N SER A 565 -7.48 36.52 27.10
CA SER A 565 -6.70 37.74 27.29
C SER A 565 -5.71 37.66 28.46
N GLU A 566 -5.94 36.78 29.44
CA GLU A 566 -5.14 36.68 30.67
C GLU A 566 -3.90 35.77 30.49
N TRP A 567 -3.89 35.00 29.40
CA TRP A 567 -2.82 34.05 29.03
C TRP A 567 -1.51 34.72 28.59
N MET A 568 -1.47 36.06 28.50
CA MET A 568 -0.25 36.82 28.22
C MET A 568 0.48 37.29 29.49
N ASP A 569 -0.15 37.25 30.67
CA ASP A 569 0.40 37.74 31.96
C ASP A 569 0.46 36.63 33.03
N VAL A 570 0.99 35.45 32.64
CA VAL A 570 1.00 34.21 33.44
C VAL A 570 1.96 34.28 34.65
N GLU A 571 3.07 35.01 34.54
CA GLU A 571 3.98 35.30 35.65
C GLU A 571 3.29 36.24 36.66
N GLY A 572 3.26 35.87 37.95
CA GLY A 572 2.56 36.64 38.98
C GLY A 572 2.84 36.21 40.41
N GLU A 573 2.32 36.98 41.37
CA GLU A 573 2.49 36.75 42.82
C GLU A 573 1.55 35.65 43.36
N GLY A 574 1.64 34.44 42.80
CA GLY A 574 1.00 33.24 43.35
C GLY A 574 1.59 32.84 44.71
N ASP A 575 0.88 32.03 45.49
CA ASP A 575 1.34 31.58 46.81
C ASP A 575 2.41 30.46 46.69
N GLU A 576 2.91 29.88 47.79
CA GLU A 576 3.90 28.79 47.69
C GLU A 576 3.39 27.50 47.00
N LYS A 577 2.07 27.39 46.82
CA LYS A 577 1.38 26.26 46.18
C LYS A 577 1.24 26.42 44.66
N ASP A 578 1.25 27.65 44.15
CA ASP A 578 0.90 27.97 42.76
C ASP A 578 2.17 27.97 41.88
N ARG A 579 2.73 26.76 41.72
CA ARG A 579 3.95 26.53 40.96
C ARG A 579 3.66 25.89 39.61
N ALA A 580 4.29 26.44 38.58
CA ALA A 580 4.34 25.84 37.26
C ALA A 580 5.78 25.43 36.92
N VAL A 581 5.92 24.27 36.27
CA VAL A 581 7.10 23.91 35.50
C VAL A 581 6.95 24.53 34.11
N VAL A 582 7.89 25.37 33.72
CA VAL A 582 7.95 26.00 32.40
C VAL A 582 9.11 25.38 31.63
N SER A 583 8.77 24.69 30.53
CA SER A 583 9.74 24.18 29.57
C SER A 583 9.94 25.25 28.48
N ARG A 584 11.09 25.94 28.48
CA ARG A 584 11.39 27.03 27.54
C ARG A 584 12.34 26.55 26.44
N ARG A 585 11.98 26.81 25.18
CA ARG A 585 12.79 26.52 23.98
C ARG A 585 13.00 27.78 23.16
N GLU A 586 14.22 28.30 23.14
CA GLU A 586 14.62 29.42 22.27
C GLU A 586 15.20 28.91 20.94
N VAL A 587 14.65 29.41 19.83
CA VAL A 587 15.20 29.25 18.47
C VAL A 587 15.53 30.63 17.91
N VAL A 588 16.80 30.87 17.58
CA VAL A 588 17.26 32.12 16.97
C VAL A 588 17.54 31.89 15.49
N THR A 589 16.81 32.58 14.63
CA THR A 589 17.00 32.58 13.18
C THR A 589 17.54 33.92 12.72
N VAL A 590 18.71 33.94 12.10
CA VAL A 590 19.31 35.12 11.48
C VAL A 590 19.30 34.95 9.96
N LYS A 591 18.59 35.82 9.26
CA LYS A 591 18.55 35.91 7.80
C LYS A 591 19.25 37.20 7.36
N ALA A 592 20.08 37.15 6.32
CA ALA A 592 20.80 38.31 5.84
C ALA A 592 20.86 38.35 4.31
N ARG A 593 20.80 39.55 3.74
CA ARG A 593 20.99 39.78 2.30
C ARG A 593 21.61 41.15 2.02
N LYS A 594 22.36 41.24 0.93
CA LYS A 594 22.80 42.51 0.38
C LYS A 594 21.64 43.21 -0.33
N THR A 595 21.62 44.53 -0.24
CA THR A 595 20.71 45.40 -0.99
C THR A 595 21.54 46.38 -1.82
N PRO A 596 20.96 47.06 -2.82
CA PRO A 596 21.67 48.10 -3.58
C PRO A 596 22.23 49.25 -2.72
N THR A 597 21.79 49.37 -1.47
CA THR A 597 22.18 50.41 -0.50
C THR A 597 22.95 49.88 0.72
N GLY A 598 23.18 48.56 0.85
CA GLY A 598 23.91 48.00 2.00
C GLY A 598 23.58 46.55 2.33
N LEU A 599 23.22 46.29 3.59
CA LEU A 599 22.96 44.96 4.15
C LEU A 599 21.66 44.98 4.98
N GLU A 600 20.70 44.13 4.61
CA GLU A 600 19.46 43.91 5.34
C GLU A 600 19.61 42.63 6.17
N ARG A 601 19.59 42.76 7.51
CA ARG A 601 19.72 41.63 8.45
C ARG A 601 18.47 41.53 9.31
N HIS A 602 17.73 40.43 9.17
CA HIS A 602 16.66 40.05 10.07
C HIS A 602 17.20 39.11 11.14
N ARG A 603 16.84 39.34 12.41
CA ARG A 603 17.00 38.38 13.50
C ARG A 603 15.61 38.15 14.11
N VAL A 604 15.15 36.91 14.05
CA VAL A 604 13.95 36.44 14.75
C VAL A 604 14.42 35.57 15.91
N THR A 605 13.95 35.86 17.12
CA THR A 605 14.06 34.93 18.24
C THR A 605 12.65 34.44 18.53
N SER A 606 12.40 33.17 18.27
CA SER A 606 11.15 32.49 18.66
C SER A 606 11.39 31.81 20.00
N VAL A 607 10.58 32.14 21.00
CA VAL A 607 10.54 31.44 22.28
C VAL A 607 9.23 30.66 22.32
N LEU A 608 9.31 29.35 22.50
CA LEU A 608 8.16 28.52 22.87
C LEU A 608 8.26 28.21 24.36
N GLU A 609 7.14 28.31 25.06
CA GLU A 609 7.02 27.97 26.47
C GLU A 609 5.88 26.98 26.65
N THR A 610 6.12 25.93 27.41
CA THR A 610 5.09 24.95 27.78
C THR A 610 4.98 24.94 29.28
N TRP A 611 3.86 25.46 29.78
CA TRP A 611 3.54 25.61 31.18
C TRP A 611 2.78 24.37 31.68
N ARG A 612 3.15 23.85 32.85
CA ARG A 612 2.47 22.73 33.53
C ARG A 612 2.37 23.05 35.01
N TRP A 613 1.15 23.16 35.54
CA TRP A 613 0.91 23.37 36.97
C TRP A 613 1.09 22.06 37.74
N ASP A 614 1.72 22.12 38.92
CA ASP A 614 1.78 20.96 39.83
C ASP A 614 0.35 20.68 40.34
N THR A 615 -0.25 19.54 39.97
CA THR A 615 -1.64 19.21 40.34
C THR A 615 -1.81 19.02 41.85
N VAL A 616 -2.77 19.74 42.44
CA VAL A 616 -3.08 19.64 43.87
C VAL A 616 -3.75 18.29 44.16
N ALA A 617 -3.14 17.52 45.06
CA ALA A 617 -3.62 16.22 45.56
C ALA A 617 -4.36 16.36 46.91
#